data_AF-A0A151F2E3-F1
#
_entry.id   AF-A0A151F2E3-F1
#
_cell.length_a   1.000
_cell.length_b   1.000
_cell.length_c   1.000
_cell.angle_alpha   90.00
_cell.angle_beta   90.00
_cell.angle_gamma   90.00
#
_symmetry.space_group_name_H-M   'P 1'
#
loop_
_entity.id
_entity.type
_entity.pdbx_description
1 polymer ?
#
loop_
_entity_poly.entity_id
_entity_poly.type
_entity_poly.pdbx_seq_one_letter_code
_entity_poly.pdbx_strand_id
1 'polypeptide(L)'
;MNPSQYNLFFKASDGRFLLLNTSSRSRLFVDDELKTVIENGAFEGVNINIVQQLLKLGVVTEESDESQKFAALYKKRVNTPFEYEFTIIPTFDCNLTCYYCNHSRDTLSKKILQKFTEFFSKELEKGDFENVAVRIAGGEPLLHVKLLFEILEVLSSITEDHGKKFFSALATNGTLLTQEILDKLAFLNAIQLTFEGCRSYHDIIRYDTAGTFDRVLKSAEMIKDAGILLNMRIHVSEKNIAGLKDLFSELHSTIGVGMKFKTMITAAPVIESKICPFYPSRCTETVKVAPMLQKAWEAAKECGLIISGMPHPAYEMLPCPYTTPTSVIVDPSGTFYKCLMGVNDKCAVGSVTEGVLRPDPFTASSMWQDTCKTCPFLVLCGGGCAWRGYQEQNVCGGTRELLMNQVRFYLKNEHPVLE
;
A
#
# COMPACT_ATOMS: atom_id res chain seq x y z
N MET A 1 22.56 29.52 -6.02
CA MET A 1 22.12 28.32 -5.28
C MET A 1 20.75 28.62 -4.71
N ASN A 2 19.79 27.73 -4.93
CA ASN A 2 18.44 27.86 -4.37
C ASN A 2 18.28 26.88 -3.20
N PRO A 3 17.52 27.21 -2.15
CA PRO A 3 17.07 26.19 -1.21
C PRO A 3 16.28 25.11 -1.93
N SER A 4 16.54 23.85 -1.58
CA SER A 4 15.68 22.77 -2.06
C SER A 4 14.27 22.91 -1.48
N GLN A 5 13.26 22.77 -2.32
CA GLN A 5 11.85 22.80 -1.89
C GLN A 5 11.45 21.60 -1.02
N TYR A 6 12.32 20.58 -0.96
CA TYR A 6 12.15 19.36 -0.20
C TYR A 6 12.68 19.44 1.23
N ASN A 7 13.19 20.60 1.65
CA ASN A 7 13.67 20.83 3.01
C ASN A 7 12.51 21.00 4.00
N LEU A 8 12.63 20.33 5.14
CA LEU A 8 11.79 20.48 6.32
C LEU A 8 12.67 20.74 7.53
N PHE A 9 12.27 21.68 8.39
CA PHE A 9 12.99 22.02 9.62
C PHE A 9 12.17 21.61 10.85
N PHE A 10 12.84 20.97 11.80
CA PHE A 10 12.26 20.53 13.08
C PHE A 10 13.10 21.10 14.22
N LYS A 11 12.47 21.81 15.14
CA LYS A 11 13.16 22.41 16.28
C LYS A 11 13.60 21.33 17.28
N ALA A 12 14.82 21.47 17.78
CA ALA A 12 15.37 20.63 18.83
C ALA A 12 15.40 21.37 20.18
N SER A 13 15.39 20.61 21.26
CA SER A 13 15.39 21.13 22.64
C SER A 13 16.67 21.90 23.00
N ASP A 14 17.76 21.69 22.26
CA ASP A 14 19.03 22.39 22.44
C ASP A 14 19.12 23.71 21.66
N GLY A 15 18.02 24.15 21.04
CA GLY A 15 17.93 25.40 20.28
C GLY A 15 18.34 25.29 18.81
N ARG A 16 18.87 24.14 18.36
CA ARG A 16 19.17 23.89 16.94
C ARG A 16 17.93 23.41 16.18
N PHE A 17 18.09 23.25 14.87
CA PHE A 17 17.07 22.67 14.00
C PHE A 17 17.62 21.42 13.31
N LEU A 18 16.86 20.33 13.30
CA LEU A 18 17.10 19.21 12.42
C LEU A 18 16.46 19.52 11.06
N LEU A 19 17.29 19.61 10.02
CA LEU A 19 16.86 19.70 8.64
C LEU A 19 16.75 18.27 8.07
N LEU A 20 15.58 17.94 7.54
CA LEU A 20 15.35 16.76 6.72
C LEU A 20 15.04 17.18 5.29
N ASN A 21 15.83 16.70 4.32
CA ASN A 21 15.45 16.81 2.91
C ASN A 21 14.69 15.53 2.51
N THR A 22 13.43 15.66 2.06
CA THR A 22 12.57 14.51 1.77
C THR A 22 12.95 13.77 0.47
N SER A 23 13.68 14.42 -0.43
CA SER A 23 14.13 13.86 -1.71
C SER A 23 15.46 13.12 -1.56
N SER A 24 16.49 13.80 -1.06
CA SER A 24 17.83 13.22 -0.85
C SER A 24 17.94 12.38 0.41
N ARG A 25 16.97 12.52 1.33
CA ARG A 25 16.93 11.85 2.65
C ARG A 25 18.02 12.31 3.61
N SER A 26 18.74 13.38 3.27
CA SER A 26 19.76 13.96 4.12
C SER A 26 19.15 14.50 5.41
N ARG A 27 19.89 14.30 6.51
CA ARG A 27 19.55 14.79 7.84
C ARG A 27 20.77 15.47 8.43
N LEU A 28 20.61 16.70 8.91
CA LEU A 28 21.67 17.46 9.54
C LEU A 28 21.10 18.46 10.55
N PHE A 29 21.83 18.66 11.65
CA PHE A 29 21.53 19.76 12.56
C PHE A 29 22.14 21.05 12.04
N VAL A 30 21.36 22.12 12.06
CA VAL A 30 21.77 23.49 11.72
C VAL A 30 21.40 24.41 12.87
N ASP A 31 22.17 25.47 13.06
CA ASP A 31 21.80 26.57 13.94
C ASP A 31 20.80 27.52 13.25
N ASP A 32 20.34 28.53 13.99
CA ASP A 32 19.36 29.51 13.51
C ASP A 32 19.91 30.38 12.36
N GLU A 33 21.20 30.70 12.39
CA GLU A 33 21.88 31.49 11.35
C GLU A 33 21.89 30.72 10.03
N LEU A 34 22.40 29.47 10.04
CA LEU A 34 22.46 28.65 8.83
C LEU A 34 21.07 28.26 8.33
N LYS A 35 20.10 28.03 9.22
CA LYS A 35 18.69 27.84 8.82
C LYS A 35 18.18 29.04 8.03
N THR A 36 18.37 30.26 8.56
CA THR A 36 17.91 31.51 7.93
C THR A 36 18.58 31.72 6.58
N VAL A 37 19.88 31.45 6.47
CA VAL A 37 20.64 31.48 5.22
C VAL A 37 20.05 30.50 4.19
N ILE A 38 19.75 29.26 4.60
CA ILE A 38 19.16 28.25 3.71
C ILE A 38 17.78 28.71 3.26
N GLU A 39 16.86 29.06 4.17
CA GLU A 39 15.48 29.46 3.84
C GLU A 39 15.41 30.64 2.86
N ASN A 40 16.30 31.62 3.01
CA ASN A 40 16.34 32.81 2.17
C ASN A 40 17.17 32.64 0.89
N GLY A 41 17.90 31.53 0.75
CA GLY A 41 18.87 31.35 -0.35
C GLY A 41 20.05 32.33 -0.31
N ALA A 42 20.33 32.91 0.86
CA ALA A 42 21.30 34.00 1.04
C ALA A 42 22.72 33.46 1.31
N PHE A 43 23.29 32.73 0.34
CA PHE A 43 24.60 32.07 0.49
C PHE A 43 25.81 32.99 0.28
N GLU A 44 25.61 34.29 0.11
CA GLU A 44 26.69 35.27 -0.02
C GLU A 44 27.48 35.36 1.30
N GLY A 45 28.80 35.23 1.23
CA GLY A 45 29.67 35.24 2.42
C GLY A 45 29.72 33.93 3.21
N VAL A 46 28.92 32.93 2.85
CA VAL A 46 29.02 31.57 3.44
C VAL A 46 30.26 30.86 2.91
N ASN A 47 30.94 30.12 3.79
CA ASN A 47 32.09 29.31 3.40
C ASN A 47 31.74 28.34 2.25
N ILE A 48 32.50 28.41 1.16
CA ILE A 48 32.25 27.62 -0.06
C ILE A 48 32.21 26.11 0.19
N ASN A 49 33.00 25.60 1.14
CA ASN A 49 33.00 24.18 1.49
C ASN A 49 31.67 23.75 2.14
N ILE A 50 31.05 24.64 2.92
CA ILE A 50 29.72 24.40 3.51
C ILE A 50 28.69 24.33 2.39
N VAL A 51 28.70 25.31 1.47
CA VAL A 51 27.76 25.33 0.33
C VAL A 51 27.89 24.07 -0.53
N GLN A 52 29.12 23.61 -0.81
CA GLN A 52 29.36 22.35 -1.54
C GLN A 52 28.84 21.11 -0.80
N GLN A 53 28.99 21.07 0.54
CA GLN A 53 28.42 20.00 1.34
C GLN A 53 26.89 20.01 1.31
N LEU A 54 26.26 21.18 1.44
CA LEU A 54 24.81 21.34 1.34
C LEU A 54 24.29 20.88 -0.03
N LEU A 55 25.03 21.19 -1.11
CA LEU A 55 24.71 20.76 -2.47
C LEU A 55 24.78 19.22 -2.59
N LYS A 56 25.86 18.61 -2.07
CA LYS A 56 26.01 17.15 -2.06
C LYS A 56 24.91 16.45 -1.25
N LEU A 57 24.45 17.08 -0.18
CA LEU A 57 23.34 16.60 0.65
C LEU A 57 21.97 16.90 0.02
N GLY A 58 21.88 17.63 -1.09
CA GLY A 58 20.63 18.04 -1.73
C GLY A 58 19.82 19.06 -0.93
N VAL A 59 20.42 19.69 0.08
CA VAL A 59 19.79 20.76 0.88
C VAL A 59 19.64 22.04 0.04
N VAL A 60 20.59 22.27 -0.85
CA VAL A 60 20.53 23.33 -1.85
C VAL A 60 20.65 22.72 -3.23
N THR A 61 20.20 23.45 -4.24
CA THR A 61 20.17 22.97 -5.61
C THR A 61 20.52 24.10 -6.59
N GLU A 62 21.04 23.72 -7.75
CA GLU A 62 21.20 24.59 -8.91
C GLU A 62 19.96 24.55 -9.83
N GLU A 63 19.09 23.56 -9.62
CA GLU A 63 17.86 23.38 -10.39
C GLU A 63 16.86 24.50 -10.07
N SER A 64 16.20 25.04 -11.10
CA SER A 64 15.14 26.04 -10.93
C SER A 64 13.78 25.42 -10.58
N ASP A 65 13.55 24.16 -10.96
CA ASP A 65 12.29 23.43 -10.71
C ASP A 65 12.59 21.94 -10.46
N GLU A 66 12.81 21.59 -9.20
CA GLU A 66 13.07 20.19 -8.81
C GLU A 66 11.86 19.27 -9.08
N SER A 67 10.64 19.82 -9.16
CA SER A 67 9.42 19.04 -9.37
C SER A 67 9.36 18.42 -10.76
N GLN A 68 9.89 19.12 -11.78
CA GLN A 68 9.97 18.60 -13.15
C GLN A 68 10.89 17.39 -13.27
N LYS A 69 12.01 17.40 -12.54
CA LYS A 69 12.95 16.27 -12.48
C LYS A 69 12.27 15.03 -11.89
N PHE A 70 11.54 15.21 -10.78
CA PHE A 70 10.73 14.14 -10.22
C PHE A 70 9.60 13.70 -11.17
N ALA A 71 8.96 14.62 -11.89
CA ALA A 71 7.90 14.31 -12.87
C ALA A 71 8.40 13.38 -13.97
N ALA A 72 9.56 13.68 -14.53
CA ALA A 72 10.18 12.86 -15.56
C ALA A 72 10.50 11.45 -15.04
N LEU A 73 11.05 11.35 -13.82
CA LEU A 73 11.38 10.08 -13.19
C LEU A 73 10.13 9.25 -12.85
N TYR A 74 9.10 9.91 -12.30
CA TYR A 74 7.81 9.30 -12.01
C TYR A 74 7.14 8.77 -13.28
N LYS A 75 7.07 9.59 -14.34
CA LYS A 75 6.53 9.19 -15.64
C LYS A 75 7.31 8.03 -16.24
N LYS A 76 8.63 8.02 -16.13
CA LYS A 76 9.45 6.87 -16.56
C LYS A 76 9.02 5.60 -15.83
N ARG A 77 8.93 5.63 -14.50
CA ARG A 77 8.52 4.47 -13.68
C ARG A 77 7.11 3.97 -13.99
N VAL A 78 6.16 4.86 -14.26
CA VAL A 78 4.79 4.50 -14.67
C VAL A 78 4.81 3.69 -15.97
N ASN A 79 5.69 4.03 -16.90
CA ASN A 79 5.78 3.40 -18.23
C ASN A 79 6.76 2.22 -18.31
N THR A 80 7.52 1.95 -17.24
CA THR A 80 8.43 0.81 -17.14
C THR A 80 8.13 0.00 -15.88
N PRO A 81 6.93 -0.59 -15.78
CA PRO A 81 6.52 -1.34 -14.59
C PRO A 81 7.35 -2.62 -14.44
N PHE A 82 7.63 -2.99 -13.19
CA PHE A 82 8.41 -4.18 -12.86
C PHE A 82 7.66 -5.50 -13.13
N GLU A 83 6.32 -5.46 -13.06
CA GLU A 83 5.43 -6.61 -13.22
C GLU A 83 4.11 -6.23 -13.92
N TYR A 84 3.45 -7.21 -14.52
CA TYR A 84 2.03 -7.12 -14.87
C TYR A 84 1.19 -7.72 -13.75
N GLU A 85 0.41 -6.88 -13.08
CA GLU A 85 -0.44 -7.25 -11.96
C GLU A 85 -1.89 -7.51 -12.39
N PHE A 86 -2.43 -8.67 -12.03
CA PHE A 86 -3.82 -9.04 -12.19
C PHE A 86 -4.44 -9.30 -10.82
N THR A 87 -5.43 -8.50 -10.43
CA THR A 87 -6.27 -8.80 -9.26
C THR A 87 -7.58 -9.43 -9.70
N ILE A 88 -7.87 -10.63 -9.24
CA ILE A 88 -9.04 -11.41 -9.63
C ILE A 88 -9.99 -11.47 -8.45
N ILE A 89 -11.24 -11.11 -8.69
CA ILE A 89 -12.34 -11.28 -7.75
C ILE A 89 -13.17 -12.47 -8.25
N PRO A 90 -12.94 -13.70 -7.74
CA PRO A 90 -13.66 -14.88 -8.19
C PRO A 90 -15.10 -14.88 -7.69
N THR A 91 -15.37 -14.22 -6.57
CA THR A 91 -16.71 -14.12 -5.98
C THR A 91 -16.84 -12.84 -5.14
N PHE A 92 -18.05 -12.29 -5.09
CA PHE A 92 -18.46 -11.32 -4.06
C PHE A 92 -19.14 -12.00 -2.87
N ASP A 93 -19.38 -13.31 -2.93
CA ASP A 93 -20.02 -14.09 -1.87
C ASP A 93 -19.04 -14.34 -0.72
N CYS A 94 -19.56 -14.39 0.50
CA CYS A 94 -18.75 -14.55 1.71
C CYS A 94 -19.57 -15.23 2.80
N ASN A 95 -18.91 -16.06 3.62
CA ASN A 95 -19.52 -16.72 4.77
C ASN A 95 -19.66 -15.82 6.01
N LEU A 96 -19.23 -14.55 5.94
CA LEU A 96 -19.32 -13.54 7.00
C LEU A 96 -20.11 -12.33 6.50
N THR A 97 -20.68 -11.54 7.42
CA THR A 97 -21.53 -10.36 7.11
C THR A 97 -20.97 -9.09 7.74
N CYS A 98 -19.72 -8.73 7.39
CA CYS A 98 -19.04 -7.57 7.96
C CYS A 98 -19.75 -6.27 7.55
N TYR A 99 -20.00 -5.34 8.49
CA TYR A 99 -20.81 -4.14 8.22
C TYR A 99 -20.26 -3.21 7.12
N TYR A 100 -18.96 -3.24 6.88
CA TYR A 100 -18.28 -2.41 5.88
C TYR A 100 -18.12 -3.11 4.51
N CYS A 101 -18.60 -4.35 4.36
CA CYS A 101 -18.42 -5.14 3.16
C CYS A 101 -19.68 -5.10 2.29
N ASN A 102 -19.49 -4.94 0.98
CA ASN A 102 -20.60 -5.02 0.02
C ASN A 102 -20.68 -6.46 -0.50
N HIS A 103 -21.73 -7.18 -0.13
CA HIS A 103 -21.91 -8.59 -0.46
C HIS A 103 -22.89 -8.76 -1.62
N SER A 104 -22.53 -9.58 -2.59
CA SER A 104 -23.46 -10.17 -3.56
C SER A 104 -23.14 -11.65 -3.71
N ARG A 105 -24.01 -12.43 -4.35
CA ARG A 105 -23.75 -13.87 -4.60
C ARG A 105 -23.10 -14.13 -5.95
N ASP A 106 -22.57 -13.09 -6.59
CA ASP A 106 -22.01 -13.21 -7.92
C ASP A 106 -20.68 -13.95 -7.85
N THR A 107 -20.57 -15.03 -8.62
CA THR A 107 -19.39 -15.87 -8.73
C THR A 107 -19.01 -16.03 -10.18
N LEU A 108 -17.70 -15.97 -10.44
CA LEU A 108 -17.13 -16.08 -11.77
C LEU A 108 -17.51 -17.44 -12.39
N SER A 109 -18.10 -17.40 -13.58
CA SER A 109 -18.50 -18.60 -14.31
C SER A 109 -17.33 -19.17 -15.13
N LYS A 110 -17.36 -20.47 -15.42
CA LYS A 110 -16.35 -21.11 -16.30
C LYS A 110 -16.21 -20.44 -17.66
N LYS A 111 -17.32 -19.94 -18.22
CA LYS A 111 -17.31 -19.20 -19.50
C LYS A 111 -16.53 -17.88 -19.39
N ILE A 112 -16.66 -17.18 -18.27
CA ILE A 112 -15.91 -15.96 -17.99
C ILE A 112 -14.44 -16.30 -17.74
N LEU A 113 -14.15 -17.38 -17.00
CA LEU A 113 -12.77 -17.84 -16.76
C LEU A 113 -12.05 -18.12 -18.08
N GLN A 114 -12.66 -18.89 -18.96
CA GLN A 114 -12.08 -19.21 -20.27
C GLN A 114 -11.73 -17.95 -21.06
N LYS A 115 -12.67 -17.01 -21.17
CA LYS A 115 -12.41 -15.73 -21.86
C LYS A 115 -11.33 -14.91 -21.17
N PHE A 116 -11.28 -14.92 -19.84
CA PHE A 116 -10.23 -14.26 -19.10
C PHE A 116 -8.86 -14.88 -19.37
N THR A 117 -8.75 -16.21 -19.45
CA THR A 117 -7.48 -16.89 -19.77
C THR A 117 -6.99 -16.57 -21.18
N GLU A 118 -7.89 -16.47 -22.16
CA GLU A 118 -7.55 -16.02 -23.52
C GLU A 118 -7.05 -14.57 -23.53
N PHE A 119 -7.70 -13.69 -22.76
CA PHE A 119 -7.27 -12.31 -22.58
C PHE A 119 -5.89 -12.24 -21.90
N PHE A 120 -5.70 -12.97 -20.80
CA PHE A 120 -4.47 -13.01 -20.03
C PHE A 120 -3.28 -13.47 -20.89
N SER A 121 -3.44 -14.55 -21.66
CA SER A 121 -2.40 -15.03 -22.59
C SER A 121 -2.01 -13.95 -23.59
N LYS A 122 -2.99 -13.30 -24.24
CA LYS A 122 -2.74 -12.22 -25.21
C LYS A 122 -2.03 -11.02 -24.59
N GLU A 123 -2.31 -10.71 -23.33
CA GLU A 123 -1.63 -9.63 -22.62
C GLU A 123 -0.18 -9.99 -22.28
N LEU A 124 0.11 -11.27 -22.01
CA LEU A 124 1.48 -11.75 -21.77
C LEU A 124 2.33 -11.76 -23.04
N GLU A 125 1.72 -12.02 -24.20
CA GLU A 125 2.40 -11.94 -25.52
C GLU A 125 2.83 -10.50 -25.88
N LYS A 126 2.02 -9.50 -25.53
CA LYS A 126 2.26 -8.09 -25.91
C LYS A 126 3.34 -7.39 -25.10
N GLY A 127 3.59 -7.87 -23.88
CA GLY A 127 4.29 -7.08 -22.88
C GLY A 127 5.77 -7.42 -22.71
N ASP A 128 6.57 -6.36 -22.61
CA ASP A 128 7.98 -6.45 -22.24
C ASP A 128 8.16 -6.35 -20.72
N PHE A 129 7.75 -7.40 -20.01
CA PHE A 129 7.95 -7.58 -18.56
C PHE A 129 8.38 -9.01 -18.25
N GLU A 130 9.11 -9.21 -17.15
CA GLU A 130 9.54 -10.54 -16.71
C GLU A 130 8.63 -11.18 -15.68
N ASN A 131 7.91 -10.37 -14.90
CA ASN A 131 7.16 -10.80 -13.73
C ASN A 131 5.66 -10.61 -13.94
N VAL A 132 4.87 -11.59 -13.52
CA VAL A 132 3.42 -11.54 -13.51
C VAL A 132 2.94 -11.80 -12.08
N ALA A 133 2.17 -10.86 -11.54
CA ALA A 133 1.59 -10.98 -10.21
C ALA A 133 0.09 -11.23 -10.30
N VAL A 134 -0.38 -12.37 -9.80
CA VAL A 134 -1.81 -12.70 -9.66
C VAL A 134 -2.21 -12.60 -8.20
N ARG A 135 -3.17 -11.71 -7.90
CA ARG A 135 -3.73 -11.54 -6.56
C ARG A 135 -5.20 -11.95 -6.56
N ILE A 136 -5.56 -12.85 -5.66
CA ILE A 136 -6.95 -13.23 -5.44
C ILE A 136 -7.50 -12.46 -4.24
N ALA A 137 -8.61 -11.75 -4.44
CA ALA A 137 -9.32 -10.98 -3.41
C ALA A 137 -10.84 -11.04 -3.66
N GLY A 138 -11.66 -10.32 -2.89
CA GLY A 138 -13.12 -10.29 -3.10
C GLY A 138 -13.91 -10.50 -1.81
N GLY A 139 -14.99 -11.29 -1.92
CA GLY A 139 -15.70 -11.84 -0.78
C GLY A 139 -14.84 -12.86 -0.03
N GLU A 140 -15.19 -14.15 -0.07
CA GLU A 140 -14.33 -15.22 0.45
C GLU A 140 -13.98 -16.24 -0.65
N PRO A 141 -12.76 -16.18 -1.23
CA PRO A 141 -12.35 -17.12 -2.27
C PRO A 141 -12.39 -18.60 -1.83
N LEU A 142 -12.16 -18.90 -0.55
CA LEU A 142 -12.19 -20.27 -0.03
C LEU A 142 -13.60 -20.88 -0.02
N LEU A 143 -14.66 -20.08 -0.16
CA LEU A 143 -16.03 -20.58 -0.37
C LEU A 143 -16.16 -21.36 -1.69
N HIS A 144 -15.32 -21.02 -2.68
CA HIS A 144 -15.26 -21.69 -3.99
C HIS A 144 -13.86 -22.25 -4.27
N VAL A 145 -13.33 -23.04 -3.33
CA VAL A 145 -11.96 -23.58 -3.38
C VAL A 145 -11.57 -24.25 -4.72
N LYS A 146 -12.50 -24.96 -5.38
CA LYS A 146 -12.24 -25.58 -6.70
C LYS A 146 -11.98 -24.54 -7.78
N LEU A 147 -12.76 -23.46 -7.80
CA LEU A 147 -12.60 -22.35 -8.74
C LEU A 147 -11.29 -21.61 -8.47
N LEU A 148 -10.93 -21.39 -7.19
CA LEU A 148 -9.66 -20.80 -6.80
C LEU A 148 -8.47 -21.60 -7.38
N PHE A 149 -8.47 -22.92 -7.23
CA PHE A 149 -7.42 -23.77 -7.78
C PHE A 149 -7.39 -23.73 -9.30
N GLU A 150 -8.55 -23.83 -9.97
CA GLU A 150 -8.67 -23.75 -11.43
C GLU A 150 -8.07 -22.44 -11.97
N ILE A 151 -8.35 -21.31 -11.32
CA ILE A 151 -7.78 -19.99 -11.68
C ILE A 151 -6.26 -19.97 -11.51
N LEU A 152 -5.74 -20.40 -10.36
CA LEU A 152 -4.31 -20.31 -10.08
C LEU A 152 -3.50 -21.25 -10.98
N GLU A 153 -3.98 -22.47 -11.20
CA GLU A 153 -3.33 -23.47 -12.04
C GLU A 153 -3.23 -23.00 -13.50
N VAL A 154 -4.35 -22.56 -14.09
CA VAL A 154 -4.35 -22.14 -15.50
C VAL A 154 -3.49 -20.89 -15.74
N LEU A 155 -3.52 -19.93 -14.83
CA LEU A 155 -2.73 -18.70 -14.97
C LEU A 155 -1.24 -18.93 -14.71
N SER A 156 -0.90 -19.82 -13.77
CA SER A 156 0.49 -20.23 -13.55
C SER A 156 1.05 -20.91 -14.79
N SER A 157 0.31 -21.87 -15.37
CA SER A 157 0.72 -22.58 -16.59
C SER A 157 0.93 -21.61 -17.76
N ILE A 158 -0.03 -20.71 -18.03
CA ILE A 158 0.11 -19.72 -19.10
C ILE A 158 1.33 -18.82 -18.87
N THR A 159 1.58 -18.42 -17.62
CA THR A 159 2.74 -17.58 -17.27
C THR A 159 4.06 -18.30 -17.55
N GLU A 160 4.14 -19.58 -17.19
CA GLU A 160 5.30 -20.44 -17.44
C GLU A 160 5.53 -20.67 -18.94
N ASP A 161 4.46 -20.94 -19.71
CA ASP A 161 4.52 -21.12 -21.17
C ASP A 161 5.08 -19.89 -21.90
N HIS A 162 4.90 -18.69 -21.34
CA HIS A 162 5.45 -17.44 -21.84
C HIS A 162 6.86 -17.11 -21.28
N GLY A 163 7.45 -18.03 -20.51
CA GLY A 163 8.78 -17.85 -19.91
C GLY A 163 8.83 -16.75 -18.86
N LYS A 164 7.72 -16.44 -18.19
CA LYS A 164 7.60 -15.37 -17.19
C LYS A 164 7.61 -15.93 -15.77
N LYS A 165 7.95 -15.10 -14.79
CA LYS A 165 7.91 -15.46 -13.36
C LYS A 165 6.51 -15.24 -12.80
N PHE A 166 5.94 -16.26 -12.18
CA PHE A 166 4.62 -16.20 -11.55
C PHE A 166 4.73 -15.88 -10.05
N PHE A 167 4.17 -14.74 -9.65
CA PHE A 167 3.93 -14.39 -8.25
C PHE A 167 2.44 -14.49 -7.96
N SER A 168 2.06 -15.18 -6.88
CA SER A 168 0.68 -15.36 -6.50
C SER A 168 0.42 -15.01 -5.03
N ALA A 169 -0.70 -14.34 -4.78
CA ALA A 169 -1.14 -14.01 -3.43
C ALA A 169 -2.64 -14.18 -3.24
N LEU A 170 -3.05 -14.59 -2.03
CA LEU A 170 -4.45 -14.75 -1.65
C LEU A 170 -4.80 -13.88 -0.46
N ALA A 171 -5.86 -13.08 -0.56
CA ALA A 171 -6.53 -12.49 0.59
C ALA A 171 -7.73 -13.35 0.99
N THR A 172 -7.79 -13.77 2.25
CA THR A 172 -8.89 -14.59 2.79
C THR A 172 -9.26 -14.11 4.19
N ASN A 173 -10.50 -14.35 4.57
CA ASN A 173 -10.98 -14.15 5.92
C ASN A 173 -10.41 -15.16 6.93
N GLY A 174 -9.80 -16.25 6.45
CA GLY A 174 -9.14 -17.29 7.25
C GLY A 174 -10.07 -18.31 7.90
N THR A 175 -11.37 -18.07 7.98
CA THR A 175 -12.31 -18.92 8.75
C THR A 175 -12.58 -20.29 8.13
N LEU A 176 -12.30 -20.43 6.83
CA LEU A 176 -12.49 -21.67 6.05
C LEU A 176 -11.17 -22.39 5.73
N LEU A 177 -10.02 -21.84 6.13
CA LEU A 177 -8.74 -22.44 5.81
C LEU A 177 -8.53 -23.72 6.64
N THR A 178 -8.24 -24.82 5.95
CA THR A 178 -7.87 -26.10 6.56
C THR A 178 -6.49 -26.52 6.07
N GLN A 179 -5.85 -27.48 6.76
CA GLN A 179 -4.52 -27.95 6.36
C GLN A 179 -4.55 -28.54 4.94
N GLU A 180 -5.60 -29.30 4.60
CA GLU A 180 -5.78 -29.86 3.26
C GLU A 180 -5.86 -28.77 2.16
N ILE A 181 -6.53 -27.66 2.44
CA ILE A 181 -6.60 -26.52 1.51
C ILE A 181 -5.23 -25.84 1.43
N LEU A 182 -4.57 -25.63 2.57
CA LEU A 182 -3.27 -24.97 2.63
C LEU A 182 -2.18 -25.77 1.90
N ASP A 183 -2.17 -27.09 2.02
CA ASP A 183 -1.22 -27.97 1.32
C ASP A 183 -1.32 -27.79 -0.20
N LYS A 184 -2.54 -27.61 -0.72
CA LYS A 184 -2.79 -27.31 -2.15
C LYS A 184 -2.42 -25.88 -2.53
N LEU A 185 -2.30 -24.97 -1.57
CA LEU A 185 -1.91 -23.57 -1.74
C LEU A 185 -0.45 -23.30 -1.37
N ALA A 186 0.35 -24.34 -1.07
CA ALA A 186 1.73 -24.19 -0.60
C ALA A 186 2.66 -23.48 -1.59
N PHE A 187 2.28 -23.42 -2.88
CA PHE A 187 3.00 -22.68 -3.92
C PHE A 187 2.75 -21.17 -3.88
N LEU A 188 1.74 -20.69 -3.15
CA LEU A 188 1.45 -19.27 -3.03
C LEU A 188 2.64 -18.53 -2.41
N ASN A 189 2.97 -17.37 -2.96
CA ASN A 189 4.06 -16.57 -2.43
C ASN A 189 3.65 -15.81 -1.16
N ALA A 190 2.37 -15.43 -1.05
CA ALA A 190 1.85 -14.74 0.12
C ALA A 190 0.38 -15.04 0.39
N ILE A 191 0.00 -15.05 1.67
CA ILE A 191 -1.40 -15.07 2.09
C ILE A 191 -1.64 -13.88 3.03
N GLN A 192 -2.73 -13.15 2.81
CA GLN A 192 -3.17 -12.07 3.67
C GLN A 192 -4.37 -12.49 4.51
N LEU A 193 -4.24 -12.33 5.83
CA LEU A 193 -5.33 -12.44 6.80
C LEU A 193 -5.70 -11.06 7.33
N THR A 194 -6.94 -10.87 7.75
CA THR A 194 -7.43 -9.60 8.31
C THR A 194 -7.85 -9.77 9.76
N PHE A 195 -7.41 -8.86 10.63
CA PHE A 195 -7.81 -8.79 12.03
C PHE A 195 -8.42 -7.42 12.35
N GLU A 196 -9.56 -7.39 13.04
CA GLU A 196 -10.27 -6.13 13.35
C GLU A 196 -9.83 -5.46 14.65
N GLY A 197 -8.94 -6.05 15.44
CA GLY A 197 -8.63 -5.59 16.78
C GLY A 197 -8.55 -6.75 17.76
N CYS A 198 -8.77 -6.46 19.04
CA CYS A 198 -8.86 -7.50 20.07
C CYS A 198 -9.98 -8.50 19.76
N ARG A 199 -9.85 -9.70 20.30
CA ARG A 199 -10.75 -10.85 20.14
C ARG A 199 -12.24 -10.51 20.16
N SER A 200 -12.72 -9.84 21.21
CA SER A 200 -14.14 -9.51 21.36
C SER A 200 -14.63 -8.55 20.26
N TYR A 201 -13.82 -7.57 19.87
CA TYR A 201 -14.16 -6.66 18.79
C TYR A 201 -14.13 -7.37 17.43
N HIS A 202 -13.14 -8.23 17.20
CA HIS A 202 -13.04 -9.04 16.00
C HIS A 202 -14.28 -9.90 15.77
N ASP A 203 -14.73 -10.62 16.80
CA ASP A 203 -15.89 -11.50 16.71
C ASP A 203 -17.21 -10.74 16.51
N ILE A 204 -17.32 -9.49 16.98
CA ILE A 204 -18.50 -8.63 16.73
C ILE A 204 -18.52 -8.15 15.27
N ILE A 205 -17.38 -7.72 14.74
CA ILE A 205 -17.31 -7.16 13.39
C ILE A 205 -17.37 -8.26 12.33
N ARG A 206 -16.64 -9.35 12.55
CA ARG A 206 -16.58 -10.53 11.68
C ARG A 206 -17.46 -11.62 12.25
N TYR A 207 -18.74 -11.27 12.34
CA TYR A 207 -19.71 -12.09 13.04
C TYR A 207 -19.96 -13.42 12.35
N ASP A 208 -19.88 -14.48 13.14
CA ASP A 208 -20.59 -15.73 12.95
C ASP A 208 -20.99 -16.32 14.32
N THR A 209 -21.67 -17.47 14.34
CA THR A 209 -22.16 -18.07 15.59
C THR A 209 -21.09 -18.71 16.47
N ALA A 210 -19.89 -18.94 15.94
CA ALA A 210 -18.82 -19.68 16.62
C ALA A 210 -17.66 -18.79 17.08
N GLY A 211 -17.62 -17.54 16.65
CA GLY A 211 -16.44 -16.68 16.76
C GLY A 211 -15.44 -16.94 15.63
N THR A 212 -14.73 -15.89 15.23
CA THR A 212 -13.82 -15.93 14.08
C THR A 212 -12.35 -15.78 14.50
N PHE A 213 -12.05 -15.05 15.57
CA PHE A 213 -10.68 -14.71 15.96
C PHE A 213 -9.76 -15.93 16.11
N ASP A 214 -10.16 -16.95 16.88
CA ASP A 214 -9.32 -18.15 17.09
C ASP A 214 -9.06 -18.95 15.83
N ARG A 215 -10.05 -19.02 14.93
CA ARG A 215 -9.89 -19.73 13.66
C ARG A 215 -8.95 -18.97 12.72
N VAL A 216 -9.01 -17.64 12.73
CA VAL A 216 -8.07 -16.79 11.98
C VAL A 216 -6.67 -16.90 12.57
N LEU A 217 -6.52 -16.93 13.90
CA LEU A 217 -5.24 -17.12 14.56
C LEU A 217 -4.62 -18.49 14.23
N LYS A 218 -5.40 -19.56 14.30
CA LYS A 218 -4.96 -20.91 13.89
C LYS A 218 -4.55 -20.95 12.41
N SER A 219 -5.27 -20.24 11.55
CA SER A 219 -4.91 -20.12 10.13
C SER A 219 -3.57 -19.38 9.95
N ALA A 220 -3.33 -18.33 10.73
CA ALA A 220 -2.05 -17.62 10.75
C ALA A 220 -0.89 -18.53 11.14
N GLU A 221 -1.07 -19.38 12.17
CA GLU A 221 -0.07 -20.38 12.59
C GLU A 221 0.23 -21.36 11.46
N MET A 222 -0.81 -21.93 10.84
CA MET A 222 -0.64 -22.88 9.74
C MET A 222 0.10 -22.26 8.53
N ILE A 223 -0.25 -21.04 8.13
CA ILE A 223 0.41 -20.34 7.01
C ILE A 223 1.88 -20.10 7.32
N LYS A 224 2.19 -19.65 8.54
CA LYS A 224 3.56 -19.44 9.00
C LYS A 224 4.36 -20.74 8.95
N ASP A 225 3.80 -21.83 9.48
CA ASP A 225 4.47 -23.12 9.56
C ASP A 225 4.69 -23.75 8.19
N ALA A 226 3.82 -23.46 7.22
CA ALA A 226 4.01 -23.80 5.80
C ALA A 226 5.11 -22.97 5.11
N GLY A 227 5.67 -21.95 5.78
CA GLY A 227 6.74 -21.11 5.25
C GLY A 227 6.31 -20.12 4.16
N ILE A 228 5.00 -19.86 4.05
CA ILE A 228 4.40 -18.86 3.15
C ILE A 228 4.49 -17.48 3.81
N LEU A 229 4.70 -16.41 3.02
CA LEU A 229 4.68 -15.05 3.57
C LEU A 229 3.27 -14.71 4.08
N LEU A 230 3.13 -14.56 5.40
CA LEU A 230 1.89 -14.15 6.03
C LEU A 230 1.85 -12.62 6.18
N ASN A 231 0.89 -11.96 5.52
CA ASN A 231 0.56 -10.56 5.77
C ASN A 231 -0.68 -10.46 6.67
N MET A 232 -0.49 -10.04 7.91
CA MET A 232 -1.58 -9.76 8.85
C MET A 232 -2.00 -8.30 8.71
N ARG A 233 -3.12 -8.07 8.03
CA ARG A 233 -3.71 -6.74 7.86
C ARG A 233 -4.59 -6.42 9.06
N ILE A 234 -4.17 -5.46 9.87
CA ILE A 234 -4.89 -5.05 11.07
C ILE A 234 -5.74 -3.84 10.74
N HIS A 235 -7.04 -4.00 10.83
CA HIS A 235 -7.99 -2.93 10.69
C HIS A 235 -7.96 -2.01 11.92
N VAL A 236 -7.81 -0.72 11.70
CA VAL A 236 -7.69 0.31 12.76
C VAL A 236 -8.88 1.25 12.70
N SER A 237 -9.52 1.50 13.83
CA SER A 237 -10.60 2.46 13.95
C SER A 237 -10.58 3.11 15.33
N GLU A 238 -11.35 4.19 15.51
CA GLU A 238 -11.53 4.80 16.83
C GLU A 238 -12.04 3.80 17.88
N LYS A 239 -12.80 2.79 17.44
CA LYS A 239 -13.43 1.79 18.31
C LYS A 239 -12.46 0.72 18.81
N ASN A 240 -11.38 0.43 18.10
CA ASN A 240 -10.45 -0.65 18.44
C ASN A 240 -9.05 -0.17 18.85
N ILE A 241 -8.74 1.12 18.67
CA ILE A 241 -7.39 1.65 18.83
C ILE A 241 -6.80 1.36 20.22
N ALA A 242 -7.64 1.39 21.26
CA ALA A 242 -7.24 1.14 22.65
C ALA A 242 -6.75 -0.31 22.89
N GLY A 243 -7.25 -1.27 22.11
CA GLY A 243 -6.91 -2.69 22.24
C GLY A 243 -5.79 -3.17 21.31
N LEU A 244 -5.17 -2.28 20.52
CA LEU A 244 -4.14 -2.69 19.55
C LEU A 244 -2.88 -3.24 20.22
N LYS A 245 -2.50 -2.71 21.37
CA LYS A 245 -1.32 -3.18 22.11
C LYS A 245 -1.47 -4.66 22.49
N ASP A 246 -2.63 -5.04 23.01
CA ASP A 246 -2.93 -6.41 23.40
C ASP A 246 -2.91 -7.34 22.18
N LEU A 247 -3.54 -6.92 21.08
CA LEU A 247 -3.51 -7.67 19.82
C LEU A 247 -2.07 -7.86 19.32
N PHE A 248 -1.27 -6.79 19.28
CA PHE A 248 0.12 -6.87 18.83
C PHE A 248 0.96 -7.79 19.71
N SER A 249 0.75 -7.74 21.03
CA SER A 249 1.40 -8.64 21.99
C SER A 249 0.99 -10.11 21.74
N GLU A 250 -0.30 -10.37 21.55
CA GLU A 250 -0.82 -11.71 21.23
C GLU A 250 -0.24 -12.22 19.91
N LEU A 251 -0.28 -11.43 18.84
CA LEU A 251 0.29 -11.83 17.54
C LEU A 251 1.81 -12.03 17.59
N HIS A 252 2.54 -11.20 18.34
CA HIS A 252 3.98 -11.35 18.48
C HIS A 252 4.36 -12.62 19.22
N SER A 253 3.64 -12.93 20.30
CA SER A 253 3.93 -14.10 21.15
C SER A 253 3.49 -15.43 20.53
N THR A 254 2.39 -15.44 19.77
CA THR A 254 1.83 -16.67 19.16
C THR A 254 2.40 -16.95 17.77
N ILE A 255 2.36 -15.96 16.89
CA ILE A 255 2.79 -16.11 15.49
C ILE A 255 4.27 -15.81 15.36
N GLY A 256 4.76 -14.75 16.00
CA GLY A 256 6.07 -14.17 15.72
C GLY A 256 6.00 -13.27 14.49
N VAL A 257 6.65 -12.11 14.56
CA VAL A 257 6.52 -11.03 13.55
C VAL A 257 7.90 -10.64 13.03
N GLY A 258 8.04 -10.54 11.71
CA GLY A 258 9.24 -10.05 11.04
C GLY A 258 9.79 -11.03 10.02
N MET A 259 10.83 -10.60 9.29
CA MET A 259 11.40 -11.39 8.18
C MET A 259 11.85 -12.79 8.58
N LYS A 260 12.37 -12.97 9.80
CA LYS A 260 12.76 -14.29 10.35
C LYS A 260 11.61 -15.29 10.33
N PHE A 261 10.39 -14.81 10.56
CA PHE A 261 9.18 -15.62 10.65
C PHE A 261 8.36 -15.59 9.36
N LYS A 262 8.84 -14.90 8.31
CA LYS A 262 8.07 -14.60 7.08
C LYS A 262 6.67 -14.06 7.38
N THR A 263 6.59 -13.16 8.35
CA THR A 263 5.34 -12.56 8.80
C THR A 263 5.49 -11.05 8.83
N MET A 264 4.46 -10.35 8.38
CA MET A 264 4.41 -8.89 8.38
C MET A 264 3.05 -8.44 8.88
N ILE A 265 3.04 -7.35 9.64
CA ILE A 265 1.83 -6.68 10.08
C ILE A 265 1.65 -5.41 9.27
N THR A 266 0.44 -5.14 8.81
CA THR A 266 0.08 -3.87 8.16
C THR A 266 -1.11 -3.27 8.87
N ALA A 267 -0.93 -2.13 9.54
CA ALA A 267 -2.04 -1.40 10.17
C ALA A 267 -2.77 -0.54 9.13
N ALA A 268 -4.02 -0.86 8.82
CA ALA A 268 -4.85 -0.19 7.83
C ALA A 268 -6.14 0.32 8.48
N PRO A 269 -6.54 1.57 8.28
CA PRO A 269 -7.77 2.06 8.87
C PRO A 269 -8.99 1.42 8.21
N VAL A 270 -10.04 1.22 9.01
CA VAL A 270 -11.36 0.82 8.51
C VAL A 270 -11.98 2.05 7.86
N ILE A 271 -11.95 2.06 6.54
CA ILE A 271 -12.69 3.02 5.73
C ILE A 271 -13.94 2.31 5.19
N GLU A 272 -15.05 3.05 5.12
CA GLU A 272 -16.28 2.57 4.46
C GLU A 272 -16.02 2.23 2.97
N SER A 273 -14.91 2.72 2.41
CA SER A 273 -14.51 2.60 1.01
C SER A 273 -13.36 1.58 0.80
N LYS A 274 -13.67 0.28 0.76
CA LYS A 274 -12.94 -0.76 -0.01
C LYS A 274 -11.40 -0.99 0.23
N ILE A 275 -10.93 -2.12 -0.30
CA ILE A 275 -9.70 -2.88 0.06
C ILE A 275 -8.42 -2.31 -0.60
N CYS A 276 -8.08 -1.03 -0.43
CA CYS A 276 -6.80 -0.54 -0.98
C CYS A 276 -5.60 -1.02 -0.13
N PRO A 277 -4.64 -1.79 -0.68
CA PRO A 277 -3.48 -2.28 0.07
C PRO A 277 -2.46 -1.17 0.40
N PHE A 278 -2.49 -0.06 -0.34
CA PHE A 278 -1.57 1.07 -0.17
C PHE A 278 -2.09 2.16 0.77
N TYR A 279 -3.39 2.13 1.11
CA TYR A 279 -4.02 3.02 2.08
C TYR A 279 -3.22 3.16 3.40
N PRO A 280 -2.89 2.08 4.13
CA PRO A 280 -2.22 2.13 5.44
C PRO A 280 -0.91 2.92 5.52
N SER A 281 -0.15 2.98 4.42
CA SER A 281 1.21 3.50 4.42
C SER A 281 1.40 4.77 3.59
N ARG A 282 0.44 5.10 2.71
CA ARG A 282 0.64 6.10 1.64
C ARG A 282 -0.46 7.14 1.51
N CYS A 283 -1.63 6.94 2.13
CA CYS A 283 -2.83 7.63 1.67
C CYS A 283 -3.93 7.63 2.73
N THR A 284 -4.52 8.79 3.02
CA THR A 284 -5.74 8.85 3.84
C THR A 284 -6.74 9.86 3.28
N GLU A 285 -8.02 9.50 3.30
CA GLU A 285 -9.16 10.33 2.92
C GLU A 285 -9.29 11.55 3.83
N THR A 286 -9.07 11.36 5.13
CA THR A 286 -9.26 12.43 6.11
C THR A 286 -8.06 12.61 7.03
N VAL A 287 -7.91 13.84 7.50
CA VAL A 287 -7.00 14.24 8.58
C VAL A 287 -7.21 13.40 9.84
N LYS A 288 -8.46 13.00 10.13
CA LYS A 288 -8.82 12.26 11.35
C LYS A 288 -8.18 10.88 11.47
N VAL A 289 -7.86 10.25 10.35
CA VAL A 289 -7.31 8.90 10.30
C VAL A 289 -5.80 8.89 10.57
N ALA A 290 -5.09 9.98 10.26
CA ALA A 290 -3.63 10.04 10.45
C ALA A 290 -3.19 9.82 11.91
N PRO A 291 -3.85 10.43 12.92
CA PRO A 291 -3.58 10.13 14.34
C PRO A 291 -3.84 8.67 14.73
N MET A 292 -4.78 7.97 14.09
CA MET A 292 -5.08 6.56 14.41
C MET A 292 -3.92 5.65 13.98
N LEU A 293 -3.36 5.89 12.81
CA LEU A 293 -2.18 5.17 12.33
C LEU A 293 -0.95 5.44 13.21
N GLN A 294 -0.76 6.68 13.65
CA GLN A 294 0.30 7.00 14.61
C GLN A 294 0.18 6.18 15.90
N LYS A 295 -1.01 6.13 16.51
CA LYS A 295 -1.26 5.32 17.71
C LYS A 295 -1.01 3.83 17.47
N ALA A 296 -1.33 3.33 16.28
CA ALA A 296 -1.01 1.95 15.91
C ALA A 296 0.51 1.71 15.84
N TRP A 297 1.30 2.65 15.31
CA TRP A 297 2.77 2.54 15.31
C TRP A 297 3.35 2.60 16.73
N GLU A 298 2.83 3.47 17.58
CA GLU A 298 3.22 3.58 19.00
C GLU A 298 2.95 2.26 19.73
N ALA A 299 1.73 1.72 19.61
CA ALA A 299 1.37 0.44 20.22
C ALA A 299 2.22 -0.73 19.70
N ALA A 300 2.52 -0.77 18.40
CA ALA A 300 3.40 -1.79 17.83
C ALA A 300 4.82 -1.68 18.38
N LYS A 301 5.37 -0.47 18.45
CA LYS A 301 6.71 -0.20 18.99
C LYS A 301 6.83 -0.61 20.46
N GLU A 302 5.81 -0.35 21.27
CA GLU A 302 5.77 -0.79 22.67
C GLU A 302 5.84 -2.32 22.81
N CYS A 303 5.37 -3.06 21.81
CA CYS A 303 5.48 -4.51 21.72
C CYS A 303 6.76 -4.99 21.02
N GLY A 304 7.71 -4.10 20.73
CA GLY A 304 8.97 -4.43 20.03
C GLY A 304 8.78 -4.76 18.54
N LEU A 305 7.66 -4.36 17.94
CA LEU A 305 7.32 -4.67 16.56
C LEU A 305 7.68 -3.53 15.60
N ILE A 306 8.15 -3.92 14.42
CA ILE A 306 8.23 -3.05 13.24
C ILE A 306 7.15 -3.53 12.27
N ILE A 307 6.19 -2.65 11.96
CA ILE A 307 5.07 -2.97 11.08
C ILE A 307 5.19 -2.25 9.73
N SER A 308 4.58 -2.82 8.69
CA SER A 308 4.49 -2.22 7.37
C SER A 308 3.79 -0.86 7.43
N GLY A 309 4.35 0.14 6.76
CA GLY A 309 3.89 1.52 6.84
C GLY A 309 4.36 2.29 8.08
N MET A 310 5.11 1.65 8.99
CA MET A 310 5.84 2.38 10.02
C MET A 310 6.85 3.32 9.34
N PRO A 311 6.96 4.57 9.81
CA PRO A 311 7.87 5.54 9.22
C PRO A 311 9.32 5.03 9.19
N HIS A 312 9.86 4.92 7.98
CA HIS A 312 11.25 4.56 7.70
C HIS A 312 11.89 5.72 6.93
N PRO A 313 13.22 5.91 6.92
CA PRO A 313 13.84 6.97 6.13
C PRO A 313 13.47 6.81 4.66
N ALA A 314 12.50 7.63 4.25
CA ALA A 314 11.96 7.90 2.92
C ALA A 314 12.18 6.79 1.88
N TYR A 315 11.11 6.07 1.53
CA TYR A 315 11.06 5.40 0.22
C TYR A 315 10.75 6.46 -0.82
N GLU A 316 11.53 6.48 -1.91
CA GLU A 316 11.08 7.14 -3.12
C GLU A 316 9.79 6.43 -3.56
N MET A 317 8.70 7.19 -3.73
CA MET A 317 7.43 6.57 -4.09
C MET A 317 7.51 5.93 -5.47
N LEU A 318 7.33 4.61 -5.51
CA LEU A 318 6.90 3.94 -6.73
C LEU A 318 5.48 4.43 -7.08
N PRO A 319 5.17 4.62 -8.36
CA PRO A 319 3.82 4.97 -8.77
C PRO A 319 2.81 3.94 -8.23
N CYS A 320 1.57 4.37 -8.00
CA CYS A 320 0.51 3.45 -7.65
C CYS A 320 0.40 2.41 -8.78
N PRO A 321 0.39 1.09 -8.50
CA PRO A 321 0.32 0.09 -9.57
C PRO A 321 -0.94 0.27 -10.43
N TYR A 322 -2.03 0.73 -9.82
CA TYR A 322 -3.29 1.08 -10.50
C TYR A 322 -3.17 2.26 -11.46
N THR A 323 -2.07 3.03 -11.40
CA THR A 323 -1.73 4.10 -12.35
C THR A 323 -0.76 3.68 -13.44
N THR A 324 -0.25 2.45 -13.39
CA THR A 324 0.59 1.87 -14.44
C THR A 324 -0.28 1.23 -15.52
N PRO A 325 0.20 1.10 -16.78
CA PRO A 325 -0.53 0.37 -17.82
C PRO A 325 -0.77 -1.10 -17.48
N THR A 326 0.14 -1.74 -16.73
CA THR A 326 0.19 -3.18 -16.47
C THR A 326 -0.48 -3.58 -15.14
N SER A 327 -1.67 -3.04 -14.89
CA SER A 327 -2.49 -3.45 -13.74
C SER A 327 -3.94 -3.62 -14.16
N VAL A 328 -4.53 -4.78 -13.90
CA VAL A 328 -5.91 -5.10 -14.27
C VAL A 328 -6.60 -5.75 -13.10
N ILE A 329 -7.85 -5.36 -12.85
CA ILE A 329 -8.75 -6.01 -11.92
C ILE A 329 -9.88 -6.62 -12.72
N VAL A 330 -10.26 -7.86 -12.45
CA VAL A 330 -11.40 -8.53 -13.06
C VAL A 330 -12.40 -8.96 -12.00
N ASP A 331 -13.67 -8.62 -12.20
CA ASP A 331 -14.76 -9.02 -11.31
C ASP A 331 -15.48 -10.32 -11.77
N PRO A 332 -16.43 -10.86 -10.99
CA PRO A 332 -17.16 -12.07 -11.35
C PRO A 332 -17.94 -11.99 -12.68
N SER A 333 -18.36 -10.79 -13.09
CA SER A 333 -19.03 -10.56 -14.38
C SER A 333 -18.06 -10.58 -15.56
N GLY A 334 -16.75 -10.55 -15.29
CA GLY A 334 -15.70 -10.41 -16.28
C GLY A 334 -15.46 -8.96 -16.69
N THR A 335 -15.92 -7.99 -15.91
CA THR A 335 -15.66 -6.56 -16.16
C THR A 335 -14.27 -6.20 -15.64
N PHE A 336 -13.56 -5.39 -16.41
CA PHE A 336 -12.21 -4.93 -16.08
C PHE A 336 -12.23 -3.57 -15.40
N TYR A 337 -11.36 -3.40 -14.40
CA TYR A 337 -11.14 -2.16 -13.66
C TYR A 337 -9.65 -1.92 -13.45
N LYS A 338 -9.28 -0.67 -13.11
CA LYS A 338 -7.90 -0.29 -12.80
C LYS A 338 -7.62 -0.13 -11.32
N CYS A 339 -8.63 0.15 -10.49
CA CYS A 339 -8.47 0.42 -9.06
C CYS A 339 -9.51 -0.31 -8.22
N LEU A 340 -9.11 -0.95 -7.11
CA LEU A 340 -10.02 -1.67 -6.20
C LEU A 340 -11.07 -0.74 -5.57
N MET A 341 -10.75 0.55 -5.42
CA MET A 341 -11.68 1.57 -4.96
C MET A 341 -12.76 1.88 -6.01
N GLY A 342 -12.43 1.70 -7.29
CA GLY A 342 -13.26 2.00 -8.45
C GLY A 342 -13.95 0.80 -9.08
N VAL A 343 -14.16 -0.31 -8.35
CA VAL A 343 -14.96 -1.44 -8.87
C VAL A 343 -16.44 -1.06 -8.80
N ASN A 344 -16.92 -0.37 -9.84
CA ASN A 344 -18.31 0.04 -10.08
C ASN A 344 -18.51 0.46 -11.55
N ASP A 345 -19.75 0.52 -12.01
CA ASP A 345 -20.11 0.75 -13.43
C ASP A 345 -19.48 2.01 -14.07
N LYS A 346 -19.19 3.06 -13.29
CA LYS A 346 -18.62 4.31 -13.83
C LYS A 346 -17.13 4.19 -14.18
N CYS A 347 -16.47 3.13 -13.72
CA CYS A 347 -15.02 3.01 -13.77
C CYS A 347 -14.57 1.71 -14.45
N ALA A 348 -15.51 1.02 -15.10
CA ALA A 348 -15.22 -0.10 -15.98
C ALA A 348 -14.36 0.36 -17.15
N VAL A 349 -13.30 -0.39 -17.43
CA VAL A 349 -12.34 -0.11 -18.51
C VAL A 349 -12.41 -1.16 -19.63
N GLY A 350 -13.44 -2.00 -19.63
CA GLY A 350 -13.63 -3.05 -20.62
C GLY A 350 -14.14 -4.32 -19.95
N SER A 351 -14.09 -5.43 -20.67
CA SER A 351 -14.48 -6.73 -20.14
C SER A 351 -13.81 -7.88 -20.91
N VAL A 352 -13.83 -9.07 -20.32
CA VAL A 352 -13.36 -10.31 -20.96
C VAL A 352 -14.11 -10.61 -22.26
N THR A 353 -15.34 -10.11 -22.41
CA THR A 353 -16.13 -10.34 -23.63
C THR A 353 -15.66 -9.45 -24.78
N GLU A 354 -15.22 -8.24 -24.47
CA GLU A 354 -14.65 -7.32 -25.45
C GLU A 354 -13.18 -7.62 -25.73
N GLY A 355 -12.45 -8.17 -24.74
CA GLY A 355 -11.04 -8.53 -24.85
C GLY A 355 -10.09 -7.34 -24.98
N VAL A 356 -10.57 -6.13 -24.65
CA VAL A 356 -9.80 -4.89 -24.76
C VAL A 356 -9.86 -4.09 -23.45
N LEU A 357 -8.72 -3.49 -23.09
CA LEU A 357 -8.64 -2.48 -22.04
C LEU A 357 -8.72 -1.09 -22.67
N ARG A 358 -9.65 -0.28 -22.19
CA ARG A 358 -9.80 1.12 -22.54
C ARG A 358 -8.95 1.96 -21.57
N PRO A 359 -8.44 3.12 -22.02
CA PRO A 359 -7.85 4.08 -21.10
C PRO A 359 -8.87 4.49 -20.03
N ASP A 360 -8.47 4.50 -18.77
CA ASP A 360 -9.32 5.01 -17.71
C ASP A 360 -9.14 6.54 -17.54
N PRO A 361 -10.18 7.24 -17.06
CA PRO A 361 -10.16 8.70 -17.00
C PRO A 361 -9.22 9.28 -15.93
N PHE A 362 -8.74 8.47 -14.97
CA PHE A 362 -8.00 8.95 -13.82
C PHE A 362 -6.50 8.61 -13.84
N THR A 363 -6.04 7.73 -14.72
CA THR A 363 -4.60 7.50 -14.97
C THR A 363 -4.02 8.41 -16.04
N ALA A 364 -4.85 8.89 -16.98
CA ALA A 364 -4.41 9.76 -18.07
C ALA A 364 -4.27 11.24 -17.68
N SER A 365 -4.93 11.67 -16.60
CA SER A 365 -4.84 13.04 -16.10
C SER A 365 -3.56 13.19 -15.26
N SER A 366 -2.82 14.28 -15.49
CA SER A 366 -1.77 14.70 -14.56
C SER A 366 -2.41 14.87 -13.19
N MET A 367 -2.18 13.90 -12.29
CA MET A 367 -2.71 13.93 -10.93
C MET A 367 -2.20 15.15 -10.15
N TRP A 368 -1.14 15.80 -10.62
CA TRP A 368 -0.48 16.85 -9.88
C TRP A 368 -1.21 18.17 -10.07
N GLN A 369 -1.70 18.68 -8.94
CA GLN A 369 -2.24 20.03 -8.83
C GLN A 369 -1.08 21.04 -8.74
N ASP A 370 -1.34 22.33 -8.97
CA ASP A 370 -0.29 23.36 -8.86
C ASP A 370 0.35 23.40 -7.46
N THR A 371 -0.43 23.09 -6.43
CA THR A 371 0.05 22.96 -5.04
C THR A 371 1.05 21.82 -4.85
N CYS A 372 1.08 20.81 -5.74
CA CYS A 372 2.05 19.71 -5.70
C CYS A 372 3.45 20.17 -6.12
N LYS A 373 3.56 21.14 -7.03
CA LYS A 373 4.85 21.58 -7.61
C LYS A 373 5.82 22.09 -6.56
N THR A 374 5.31 22.78 -5.54
CA THR A 374 6.10 23.34 -4.42
C THR A 374 5.99 22.52 -3.13
N CYS A 375 5.37 21.33 -3.18
CA CYS A 375 5.11 20.54 -1.99
C CYS A 375 6.37 19.77 -1.55
N PRO A 376 6.85 19.94 -0.30
CA PRO A 376 8.01 19.21 0.21
C PRO A 376 7.76 17.70 0.33
N PHE A 377 6.52 17.22 0.19
CA PHE A 377 6.17 15.80 0.27
C PHE A 377 5.95 15.14 -1.08
N LEU A 378 6.12 15.85 -2.21
CA LEU A 378 5.80 15.32 -3.54
C LEU A 378 6.51 13.98 -3.83
N VAL A 379 7.79 13.89 -3.50
CA VAL A 379 8.61 12.66 -3.67
C VAL A 379 8.18 11.50 -2.77
N LEU A 380 7.50 11.81 -1.66
CA LEU A 380 6.98 10.85 -0.67
C LEU A 380 5.51 10.48 -0.91
N CYS A 381 4.76 11.27 -1.67
CA CYS A 381 3.34 10.99 -1.96
C CYS A 381 3.07 10.63 -3.43
N GLY A 382 3.98 10.96 -4.36
CA GLY A 382 3.80 10.76 -5.80
C GLY A 382 2.68 11.58 -6.43
N GLY A 383 2.15 12.58 -5.72
CA GLY A 383 0.98 13.36 -6.14
C GLY A 383 -0.36 12.89 -5.55
N GLY A 384 -0.36 11.91 -4.64
CA GLY A 384 -1.57 11.46 -3.95
C GLY A 384 -2.34 10.35 -4.70
N CYS A 385 -3.65 10.25 -4.45
CA CYS A 385 -4.49 9.16 -4.94
C CYS A 385 -5.27 9.54 -6.20
N ALA A 386 -5.00 8.84 -7.32
CA ALA A 386 -5.69 9.05 -8.60
C ALA A 386 -7.22 8.95 -8.48
N TRP A 387 -7.68 7.93 -7.76
CA TRP A 387 -9.11 7.68 -7.51
C TRP A 387 -9.79 8.87 -6.83
N ARG A 388 -9.14 9.47 -5.82
CA ARG A 388 -9.69 10.65 -5.15
C ARG A 388 -9.64 11.90 -6.01
N GLY A 389 -8.54 12.08 -6.76
CA GLY A 389 -8.47 13.16 -7.75
C GLY A 389 -9.66 13.14 -8.70
N TYR A 390 -10.09 11.94 -9.10
CA TYR A 390 -11.27 11.73 -9.91
C TYR A 390 -12.61 11.98 -9.19
N GLN A 391 -12.77 11.51 -7.95
CA GLN A 391 -14.03 11.66 -7.19
C GLN A 391 -14.25 13.08 -6.62
N GLU A 392 -13.23 13.65 -6.01
CA GLU A 392 -13.33 14.81 -5.12
C GLU A 392 -12.60 16.05 -5.66
N GLN A 393 -11.89 15.93 -6.79
CA GLN A 393 -10.97 16.96 -7.28
C GLN A 393 -9.89 17.38 -6.27
N ASN A 394 -9.63 16.54 -5.25
CA ASN A 394 -8.58 16.74 -4.24
C ASN A 394 -7.73 15.47 -4.11
N VAL A 395 -6.52 15.52 -4.67
CA VAL A 395 -5.58 14.38 -4.62
C VAL A 395 -4.93 14.19 -3.25
N CYS A 396 -4.80 15.28 -2.49
CA CYS A 396 -4.08 15.29 -1.21
C CYS A 396 -4.90 14.64 -0.10
N GLY A 397 -6.18 14.98 0.06
CA GLY A 397 -6.98 14.56 1.22
C GLY A 397 -6.24 14.87 2.54
N GLY A 398 -6.10 13.88 3.44
CA GLY A 398 -5.27 13.97 4.64
C GLY A 398 -3.81 13.47 4.48
N THR A 399 -3.38 13.16 3.26
CA THR A 399 -2.09 12.49 3.00
C THR A 399 -0.89 13.31 3.46
N ARG A 400 -0.90 14.64 3.25
CA ARG A 400 0.19 15.52 3.71
C ARG A 400 0.39 15.47 5.22
N GLU A 401 -0.71 15.46 5.97
CA GLU A 401 -0.67 15.38 7.43
C GLU A 401 -0.19 14.01 7.90
N LEU A 402 -0.68 12.94 7.26
CA LEU A 402 -0.18 11.59 7.52
C LEU A 402 1.34 11.51 7.33
N LEU A 403 1.86 12.00 6.20
CA LEU A 403 3.31 12.00 5.93
C LEU A 403 4.09 12.85 6.94
N MET A 404 3.54 13.99 7.36
CA MET A 404 4.16 14.81 8.42
C MET A 404 4.21 14.05 9.75
N ASN A 405 3.13 13.37 10.14
CA ASN A 405 3.09 12.55 11.36
C ASN A 405 4.06 11.37 11.26
N GLN A 406 4.18 10.75 10.08
CA GLN A 406 5.17 9.72 9.82
C GLN A 406 6.59 10.26 10.03
N VAL A 407 6.93 11.38 9.38
CA VAL A 407 8.24 12.01 9.52
C VAL A 407 8.54 12.35 10.98
N ARG A 408 7.61 13.00 11.68
CA ARG A 408 7.79 13.35 13.09
C ARG A 408 8.00 12.11 13.97
N PHE A 409 7.18 11.09 13.79
CA PHE A 409 7.30 9.84 14.53
C PHE A 409 8.66 9.17 14.28
N TYR A 410 9.11 9.10 13.03
CA TYR A 410 10.44 8.58 12.69
C TYR A 410 11.55 9.39 13.36
N LEU A 411 11.53 10.71 13.16
CA LEU A 411 12.61 11.58 13.62
C LEU A 411 12.70 11.63 15.15
N LYS A 412 11.57 11.65 15.87
CA LYS A 412 11.58 11.59 17.35
C LYS A 412 12.15 10.29 17.88
N ASN A 413 11.96 9.19 17.15
CA ASN A 413 12.51 7.89 17.53
C ASN A 413 14.02 7.80 17.31
N GLU A 414 14.54 8.39 16.24
CA GLU A 414 15.99 8.43 15.94
C GLU A 414 16.73 9.53 16.72
N HIS A 415 16.05 10.65 16.97
CA HIS A 415 16.60 11.85 17.60
C HIS A 415 15.66 12.31 18.73
N PRO A 416 15.81 11.75 19.95
CA PRO A 416 14.95 12.08 21.10
C PRO A 416 15.00 13.56 21.54
N VAL A 417 15.96 14.34 21.04
CA VAL A 417 16.13 15.77 21.31
C VAL A 417 15.15 16.67 20.54
N LEU A 418 14.30 16.12 19.69
CA LEU A 418 13.31 16.89 18.92
C LEU A 418 12.04 17.19 19.73
N GLU A 419 11.57 18.43 19.65
CA GLU A 419 10.36 18.91 20.33
C GLU A 419 9.05 18.34 19.72
#